data_AF-A0A7S4W6K1-F1
#
_entry.id   AF-A0A7S4W6K1-F1
#
_cell.length_a   1.000
_cell.length_b   1.000
_cell.length_c   1.000
_cell.angle_alpha   90.00
_cell.angle_beta   90.00
_cell.angle_gamma   90.00
#
_symmetry.space_group_name_H-M   'P 1'
#
loop_
_entity.id
_entity.type
_entity.pdbx_description
1 polymer ?
#
loop_
_entity_poly.entity_id
_entity_poly.type
_entity_poly.pdbx_seq_one_letter_code
_entity_poly.pdbx_strand_id
1 'polypeptide(L)'
;MRICHGLAGYTLEVEDRELEWRKPADVVRLHASSQWRVEADDLIVLASGGGTLGPNCSSEAVGHGRDVFFFVRSDLDPKADVPTDRLALDPGGSASAASSSFQPAGAAEEDDDLPRDPAFEAFRANIAEARGRLAEAQPVAALAAQARTRLEVQQLAVQAVLDNLASQRATCSRSLALFFRKYEKVQEKLEQNLSRAETSMAALAAVALRPALQGSERESLADAVPRERILRFTAGVQALGTAPATGCPGAASEPR
;
A
#
# COMPACT_ATOMS: atom_id res chain seq x y z
N MET A 1 -15.75 -1.91 12.49
CA MET A 1 -14.78 -1.70 11.36
C MET A 1 -15.15 -2.63 10.22
N ARG A 2 -14.91 -2.26 8.96
CA ARG A 2 -15.16 -3.14 7.80
C ARG A 2 -13.84 -3.54 7.15
N ILE A 3 -13.60 -4.84 7.04
CA ILE A 3 -12.44 -5.41 6.34
C ILE A 3 -12.88 -5.73 4.91
N CYS A 4 -12.14 -5.21 3.95
CA CYS A 4 -12.42 -5.32 2.53
C CYS A 4 -11.27 -6.03 1.82
N HIS A 5 -11.56 -7.09 1.08
CA HIS A 5 -10.60 -7.68 0.16
C HIS A 5 -10.48 -6.78 -1.06
N GLY A 6 -9.34 -6.11 -1.22
CA GLY A 6 -9.16 -5.05 -2.23
C GLY A 6 -9.31 -5.51 -3.67
N LEU A 7 -8.87 -6.74 -3.99
CA LEU A 7 -9.03 -7.34 -5.31
C LEU A 7 -10.39 -8.02 -5.53
N ALA A 8 -10.86 -8.82 -4.59
CA ALA A 8 -12.08 -9.61 -4.77
C ALA A 8 -13.39 -8.82 -4.51
N GLY A 9 -13.29 -7.69 -3.78
CA GLY A 9 -14.44 -6.87 -3.38
C GLY A 9 -15.27 -7.47 -2.24
N TYR A 10 -14.79 -8.53 -1.57
CA TYR A 10 -15.47 -9.11 -0.41
C TYR A 10 -15.35 -8.21 0.82
N THR A 11 -16.36 -8.25 1.66
CA THR A 11 -16.41 -7.48 2.90
C THR A 11 -16.70 -8.38 4.09
N LEU A 12 -16.11 -8.02 5.22
CA LEU A 12 -16.39 -8.59 6.53
C LEU A 12 -16.60 -7.45 7.51
N GLU A 13 -17.72 -7.46 8.22
CA GLU A 13 -17.97 -6.54 9.31
C GLU A 13 -17.35 -7.10 10.59
N VAL A 14 -16.55 -6.27 11.25
CA VAL A 14 -15.90 -6.56 12.51
C VAL A 14 -16.50 -5.70 13.60
N GLU A 15 -16.94 -6.34 14.68
CA GLU A 15 -17.47 -5.67 15.86
C GLU A 15 -16.41 -4.80 16.53
N ASP A 16 -16.83 -3.63 17.01
CA ASP A 16 -15.92 -2.68 17.66
C ASP A 16 -15.29 -3.24 18.95
N ARG A 17 -15.93 -4.22 19.59
CA ARG A 17 -15.40 -4.94 20.76
C ARG A 17 -14.07 -5.62 20.48
N GLU A 18 -13.86 -6.14 19.27
CA GLU A 18 -12.58 -6.77 18.91
C GLU A 18 -11.44 -5.74 18.87
N LEU A 19 -11.76 -4.48 18.55
CA LEU A 19 -10.81 -3.38 18.43
C LEU A 19 -10.44 -2.74 19.77
N GLU A 20 -11.17 -3.06 20.84
CA GLU A 20 -10.84 -2.62 22.20
C GLU A 20 -9.62 -3.36 22.75
N TRP A 21 -9.44 -4.63 22.35
CA TRP A 21 -8.42 -5.54 22.90
C TRP A 21 -7.36 -5.95 21.88
N ARG A 22 -7.55 -5.63 20.60
CA ARG A 22 -6.61 -5.95 19.51
C ARG A 22 -6.40 -4.75 18.58
N LYS A 23 -5.22 -4.65 18.00
CA LYS A 23 -4.92 -3.61 17.02
C LYS A 23 -5.60 -3.93 15.68
N PRO A 24 -6.00 -2.91 14.89
CA PRO A 24 -6.66 -3.11 13.61
C PRO A 24 -5.89 -4.03 12.64
N ALA A 25 -4.56 -3.87 12.55
CA ALA A 25 -3.73 -4.71 11.66
C ALA A 25 -3.74 -6.20 12.06
N ASP A 26 -3.76 -6.49 13.37
CA ASP A 26 -3.78 -7.87 13.87
C ASP A 26 -5.15 -8.53 13.63
N VAL A 27 -6.22 -7.76 13.79
CA VAL A 27 -7.59 -8.19 13.48
C VAL A 27 -7.73 -8.52 12.00
N VAL A 28 -7.19 -7.66 11.12
CA VAL A 28 -7.18 -7.91 9.67
C VAL A 28 -6.42 -9.19 9.32
N ARG A 29 -5.23 -9.40 9.90
CA ARG A 29 -4.44 -10.62 9.69
C ARG A 29 -5.15 -11.88 10.18
N LEU A 30 -5.81 -11.81 11.34
CA LEU A 30 -6.58 -12.92 11.88
C LEU A 30 -7.74 -13.31 10.95
N HIS A 31 -8.54 -12.33 10.53
CA HIS A 31 -9.68 -12.59 9.65
C HIS A 31 -9.21 -13.00 8.25
N ALA A 32 -8.11 -12.44 7.75
CA ALA A 32 -7.56 -12.82 6.46
C ALA A 32 -7.00 -14.24 6.40
N SER A 33 -6.32 -14.67 7.45
CA SER A 33 -5.84 -16.05 7.57
C SER A 33 -6.97 -17.05 7.80
N SER A 34 -7.98 -16.70 8.61
CA SER A 34 -9.09 -17.62 8.93
C SER A 34 -10.11 -17.76 7.81
N GLN A 35 -10.51 -16.66 7.17
CA GLN A 35 -11.56 -16.66 6.13
C GLN A 35 -11.01 -16.88 4.72
N TRP A 36 -9.91 -16.22 4.38
CA TRP A 36 -9.34 -16.25 3.02
C TRP A 36 -8.07 -17.10 2.89
N ARG A 37 -7.62 -17.74 3.98
CA ARG A 37 -6.42 -18.60 4.02
C ARG A 37 -5.16 -17.91 3.48
N VAL A 38 -5.04 -16.61 3.75
CA VAL A 38 -3.89 -15.79 3.33
C VAL A 38 -2.82 -15.77 4.43
N GLU A 39 -1.56 -15.87 4.03
CA GLU A 39 -0.41 -15.75 4.95
C GLU A 39 -0.25 -14.30 5.44
N ALA A 40 0.05 -14.12 6.73
CA ALA A 40 0.07 -12.79 7.35
C ALA A 40 1.16 -11.86 6.78
N ASP A 41 2.28 -12.42 6.31
CA ASP A 41 3.42 -11.67 5.77
C ASP A 41 3.22 -11.22 4.32
N ASP A 42 2.24 -11.82 3.65
CA ASP A 42 1.89 -11.53 2.26
C ASP A 42 0.82 -10.43 2.16
N LEU A 43 0.41 -9.84 3.28
CA LEU A 43 -0.65 -8.83 3.32
C LEU A 43 -0.10 -7.40 3.21
N ILE A 44 -0.73 -6.63 2.34
CA ILE A 44 -0.65 -5.17 2.29
C ILE A 44 -1.96 -4.63 2.83
N VAL A 45 -1.93 -3.81 3.87
CA VAL A 45 -3.14 -3.30 4.54
C VAL A 45 -3.17 -1.78 4.48
N LEU A 46 -4.25 -1.23 3.92
CA LEU A 46 -4.50 0.19 3.74
C LEU A 46 -5.79 0.61 4.43
N ALA A 47 -5.77 1.74 5.13
CA ALA A 47 -6.97 2.43 5.58
C ALA A 47 -7.63 3.20 4.43
N SER A 48 -8.89 3.59 4.60
CA SER A 48 -9.67 4.31 3.58
C SER A 48 -9.02 5.61 3.09
N GLY A 49 -8.22 6.29 3.91
CA GLY A 49 -7.46 7.49 3.52
C GLY A 49 -6.09 7.20 2.90
N GLY A 50 -5.83 5.96 2.49
CA GLY A 50 -4.56 5.52 1.94
C GLY A 50 -3.43 5.41 2.97
N GLY A 51 -3.72 5.41 4.26
CA GLY A 51 -2.71 5.16 5.30
C GLY A 51 -2.32 3.68 5.34
N THR A 52 -1.03 3.35 5.33
CA THR A 52 -0.58 1.96 5.53
C THR A 52 -0.71 1.57 7.00
N LEU A 53 -1.43 0.47 7.27
CA LEU A 53 -1.62 -0.04 8.63
C LEU A 53 -0.51 -1.05 8.98
N GLY A 54 0.46 -0.61 9.76
CA GLY A 54 1.52 -1.45 10.31
C GLY A 54 1.12 -2.15 11.62
N PRO A 55 1.98 -3.03 12.17
CA PRO A 55 1.72 -3.78 13.41
C PRO A 55 1.57 -2.90 14.67
N ASN A 56 1.89 -1.61 14.56
CA ASN A 56 1.81 -0.64 15.66
C ASN A 56 0.80 0.48 15.40
N CYS A 57 -0.13 0.31 14.45
CA CYS A 57 -1.18 1.30 14.24
C CYS A 57 -2.18 1.31 15.40
N SER A 58 -2.60 2.51 15.82
CA SER A 58 -3.73 2.69 16.73
C SER A 58 -5.05 2.60 15.97
N SER A 59 -6.16 2.40 16.69
CA SER A 59 -7.50 2.36 16.10
C SER A 59 -7.91 3.68 15.41
N GLU A 60 -7.29 4.81 15.79
CA GLU A 60 -7.48 6.10 15.13
C GLU A 60 -6.90 6.14 13.70
N ALA A 61 -5.88 5.32 13.41
CA ALA A 61 -5.24 5.27 12.10
C ALA A 61 -6.16 4.71 10.99
N VAL A 62 -7.27 4.05 11.37
CA VAL A 62 -8.27 3.55 10.43
C VAL A 62 -9.11 4.69 9.83
N GLY A 63 -9.13 5.86 10.48
CA GLY A 63 -9.86 7.04 10.02
C GLY A 63 -11.39 6.92 10.16
N HIS A 64 -12.09 7.98 9.74
CA HIS A 64 -13.55 8.09 9.89
C HIS A 64 -14.34 7.08 9.05
N GLY A 65 -13.79 6.64 7.91
CA GLY A 65 -14.44 5.66 7.04
C GLY A 65 -14.50 4.26 7.63
N ARG A 66 -13.63 3.94 8.61
CA ARG A 66 -13.52 2.63 9.26
C ARG A 66 -13.40 1.43 8.30
N ASP A 67 -13.08 1.70 7.03
CA ASP A 67 -12.81 0.71 6.01
C ASP A 67 -11.32 0.42 5.95
N VAL A 68 -11.00 -0.86 5.96
CA VAL A 68 -9.65 -1.37 5.80
C VAL A 68 -9.60 -2.28 4.61
N PHE A 69 -8.74 -1.94 3.65
CA PHE A 69 -8.50 -2.72 2.45
C PHE A 69 -7.25 -3.55 2.63
N PHE A 70 -7.35 -4.85 2.41
CA PHE A 70 -6.17 -5.70 2.31
C PHE A 70 -5.96 -6.22 0.89
N PHE A 71 -4.71 -6.36 0.52
CA PHE A 71 -4.27 -6.92 -0.75
C PHE A 71 -3.24 -8.00 -0.46
N VAL A 72 -3.33 -9.09 -1.20
CA VAL A 72 -2.36 -10.18 -1.14
C VAL A 72 -1.23 -9.83 -2.10
N ARG A 73 0.00 -9.77 -1.63
CA ARG A 73 1.15 -9.34 -2.45
C ARG A 73 1.47 -10.37 -3.52
N SER A 74 1.28 -11.67 -3.27
CA SER A 74 1.38 -12.69 -4.32
C SER A 74 0.44 -12.43 -5.49
N ASP A 75 -0.79 -11.97 -5.21
CA ASP A 75 -1.83 -11.77 -6.23
C ASP A 75 -1.60 -10.49 -7.05
N LEU A 76 -0.68 -9.63 -6.60
CA LEU A 76 -0.25 -8.43 -7.32
C LEU A 76 0.99 -8.68 -8.20
N ASP A 77 1.63 -9.86 -8.10
CA ASP A 77 2.76 -10.20 -8.95
C ASP A 77 2.25 -10.50 -10.37
N PRO A 78 2.68 -9.75 -11.40
CA PRO A 78 2.25 -9.98 -12.78
C PRO A 78 2.67 -11.36 -13.33
N LYS A 79 3.55 -12.09 -12.64
CA LYS A 79 4.00 -13.44 -13.01
C LYS A 79 3.26 -14.56 -12.28
N ALA A 80 2.41 -14.23 -11.30
CA ALA A 80 1.66 -15.22 -10.54
C ALA A 80 0.35 -15.56 -11.25
N ASP A 81 0.05 -16.85 -11.39
CA ASP A 81 -1.29 -17.31 -11.73
C ASP A 81 -2.19 -17.06 -10.53
N VAL A 82 -3.06 -16.06 -10.60
CA VAL A 82 -4.01 -15.71 -9.52
C VAL A 82 -5.00 -16.87 -9.37
N PRO A 83 -5.03 -17.58 -8.23
CA PRO A 83 -5.95 -18.69 -8.05
C PRO A 83 -7.39 -18.19 -7.99
N THR A 84 -8.19 -18.48 -9.01
CA THR A 84 -9.60 -18.08 -9.10
C THR A 84 -10.45 -18.62 -7.94
N ASP A 85 -10.03 -19.72 -7.31
CA ASP A 85 -10.68 -20.31 -6.14
C ASP A 85 -10.64 -19.41 -4.90
N ARG A 86 -9.63 -18.53 -4.76
CA ARG A 86 -9.56 -17.56 -3.65
C ARG A 86 -10.52 -16.38 -3.82
N LEU A 87 -11.00 -16.17 -5.04
CA LEU A 87 -11.95 -15.11 -5.39
C LEU A 87 -13.41 -15.58 -5.32
N ALA A 88 -13.68 -16.83 -4.96
CA ALA A 88 -15.01 -17.40 -4.78
C ALA A 88 -15.27 -17.70 -3.30
N LEU A 89 -15.85 -16.76 -2.56
CA LEU A 89 -16.60 -17.09 -1.35
C LEU A 89 -17.99 -17.55 -1.78
N ASP A 90 -18.39 -18.70 -1.25
CA ASP A 90 -19.72 -19.27 -1.48
C ASP A 90 -20.80 -18.22 -1.17
N PRO A 91 -21.76 -17.99 -2.08
CA PRO A 91 -22.89 -17.10 -1.84
C PRO A 91 -23.86 -17.62 -0.75
N GLY A 92 -23.56 -18.75 -0.10
CA GLY A 92 -24.45 -19.44 0.84
C GLY A 92 -24.49 -18.88 2.27
N GLY A 93 -23.64 -17.92 2.62
CA GLY A 93 -23.46 -17.47 4.00
C GLY A 93 -24.29 -16.27 4.44
N SER A 94 -25.59 -16.17 4.11
CA SER A 94 -26.60 -15.34 4.84
C SER A 94 -27.91 -15.18 4.04
N ALA A 95 -28.53 -16.30 3.63
CA ALA A 95 -29.95 -16.33 3.24
C ALA A 95 -30.53 -17.76 3.34
N SER A 96 -30.10 -18.55 4.32
CA SER A 96 -30.76 -19.82 4.65
C SER A 96 -31.85 -19.56 5.71
N ALA A 97 -32.93 -18.90 5.29
CA ALA A 97 -34.19 -18.81 6.03
C ALA A 97 -35.27 -18.14 5.17
N ALA A 98 -35.69 -18.79 4.08
CA ALA A 98 -37.05 -18.67 3.50
C ALA A 98 -37.15 -19.34 2.11
N SER A 99 -36.44 -20.42 1.83
CA SER A 99 -36.89 -21.36 0.81
C SER A 99 -37.96 -22.23 1.43
N SER A 100 -39.16 -21.63 1.61
CA SER A 100 -40.39 -22.35 1.88
C SER A 100 -40.52 -23.42 0.79
N SER A 101 -40.22 -24.66 1.15
CA SER A 101 -40.54 -25.85 0.38
C SER A 101 -42.02 -25.84 0.09
N PHE A 102 -42.41 -25.36 -1.09
CA PHE A 102 -43.75 -25.59 -1.61
C PHE A 102 -43.79 -27.06 -2.04
N GLN A 103 -44.05 -27.94 -1.06
CA GLN A 103 -44.56 -29.27 -1.35
C GLN A 103 -45.97 -29.06 -1.93
N PRO A 104 -46.25 -29.44 -3.19
CA PRO A 104 -47.64 -29.65 -3.55
C PRO A 104 -48.07 -30.86 -2.72
N ALA A 105 -48.86 -30.61 -1.67
CA ALA A 105 -49.49 -31.66 -0.90
C ALA A 105 -50.23 -32.58 -1.89
N GLY A 106 -49.81 -33.84 -1.92
CA GLY A 106 -50.52 -34.86 -2.68
C GLY A 106 -51.93 -35.03 -2.14
N ALA A 107 -52.83 -35.34 -3.08
CA ALA A 107 -54.07 -36.07 -2.89
C ALA A 107 -55.10 -35.48 -1.90
N ALA A 108 -56.07 -34.76 -2.46
CA ALA A 108 -57.47 -35.07 -2.16
C ALA A 108 -58.07 -35.63 -3.46
N GLU A 109 -58.10 -36.96 -3.57
CA GLU A 109 -59.21 -37.59 -4.27
C GLU A 109 -60.42 -37.36 -3.38
N GLU A 110 -61.44 -36.69 -3.92
CA GLU A 110 -62.87 -36.97 -3.74
C GLU A 110 -63.70 -35.78 -4.27
N ASP A 111 -64.54 -36.09 -5.26
CA ASP A 111 -65.70 -35.35 -5.77
C ASP A 111 -65.58 -33.83 -6.04
N ASP A 112 -65.31 -33.47 -7.29
CA ASP A 112 -65.72 -32.16 -7.83
C ASP A 112 -66.05 -32.28 -9.32
N ASP A 113 -67.23 -32.83 -9.64
CA ASP A 113 -67.89 -32.79 -10.95
C ASP A 113 -68.44 -31.37 -11.27
N LEU A 114 -67.68 -30.34 -10.90
CA LEU A 114 -67.94 -28.97 -11.34
C LEU A 114 -67.19 -28.71 -12.66
N PRO A 115 -67.82 -28.03 -13.63
CA PRO A 115 -67.14 -27.66 -14.86
C PRO A 115 -65.95 -26.76 -14.53
N ARG A 116 -64.74 -27.31 -14.67
CA ARG A 116 -63.49 -26.55 -14.57
C ARG A 116 -63.52 -25.45 -15.61
N ASP A 117 -63.59 -24.21 -15.13
CA ASP A 117 -63.55 -23.05 -16.01
C ASP A 117 -62.16 -22.99 -16.69
N PRO A 118 -62.08 -23.17 -18.02
CA PRO A 118 -60.80 -23.15 -18.73
C PRO A 118 -60.07 -21.82 -18.58
N ALA A 119 -60.78 -20.72 -18.35
CA ALA A 119 -60.17 -19.42 -18.09
C ALA A 119 -59.45 -19.40 -16.72
N PHE A 120 -60.02 -20.08 -15.71
CA PHE A 120 -59.44 -20.16 -14.39
C PHE A 120 -58.24 -21.12 -14.33
N GLU A 121 -58.27 -22.22 -15.08
CA GLU A 121 -57.10 -23.10 -15.23
C GLU A 121 -55.95 -22.40 -15.99
N ALA A 122 -56.24 -21.69 -17.06
CA ALA A 122 -55.25 -20.87 -17.78
C ALA A 122 -54.66 -19.78 -16.87
N PHE A 123 -55.47 -19.14 -16.03
CA PHE A 123 -54.99 -18.17 -15.04
C PHE A 123 -54.05 -18.81 -14.00
N ARG A 124 -54.39 -19.99 -13.46
CA ARG A 124 -53.51 -20.74 -12.54
C ARG A 124 -52.20 -21.16 -13.21
N ALA A 125 -52.25 -21.63 -14.46
CA ALA A 125 -51.08 -21.98 -15.24
C ALA A 125 -50.16 -20.77 -15.48
N ASN A 126 -50.73 -19.61 -15.83
CA ASN A 126 -49.98 -18.36 -16.00
C ASN A 126 -49.31 -17.90 -14.68
N ILE A 127 -49.98 -18.05 -13.53
CA ILE A 127 -49.37 -17.75 -12.23
C ILE A 127 -48.20 -18.70 -11.93
N ALA A 128 -48.37 -20.00 -12.20
CA ALA A 128 -47.31 -20.99 -12.00
C ALA A 128 -46.10 -20.70 -12.89
N GLU A 129 -46.32 -20.35 -14.16
CA GLU A 129 -45.27 -19.95 -15.09
C GLU A 129 -44.56 -18.66 -14.65
N ALA A 130 -45.31 -17.64 -14.22
CA ALA A 130 -44.75 -16.39 -13.69
C ALA A 130 -43.88 -16.63 -12.45
N ARG A 131 -44.30 -17.55 -11.56
CA ARG A 131 -43.51 -17.96 -10.40
C ARG A 131 -42.26 -18.72 -10.80
N GLY A 132 -42.33 -19.61 -11.80
CA GLY A 132 -41.16 -20.30 -12.36
C GLY A 132 -40.13 -19.32 -12.89
N ARG A 133 -40.57 -18.36 -13.73
CA ARG A 133 -39.70 -17.30 -14.26
C ARG A 133 -39.11 -16.42 -13.17
N LEU A 134 -39.86 -16.11 -12.11
CA LEU A 134 -39.36 -15.35 -10.97
C LEU A 134 -38.27 -16.14 -10.22
N ALA A 135 -38.48 -17.44 -9.98
CA ALA A 135 -37.53 -18.32 -9.33
C ALA A 135 -36.21 -18.44 -10.13
N GLU A 136 -36.30 -18.42 -11.47
CA GLU A 136 -35.13 -18.40 -12.35
C GLU A 136 -34.41 -17.05 -12.36
N ALA A 137 -35.16 -15.94 -12.30
CA ALA A 137 -34.59 -14.59 -12.36
C ALA A 137 -33.97 -14.12 -11.03
N GLN A 138 -34.51 -14.57 -9.88
CA GLN A 138 -34.02 -14.22 -8.54
C GLN A 138 -32.52 -14.47 -8.32
N PRO A 139 -31.94 -15.66 -8.61
CA PRO A 139 -30.51 -15.89 -8.41
C PRO A 139 -29.66 -14.99 -9.31
N VAL A 140 -30.10 -14.70 -10.54
CA VAL A 140 -29.40 -13.79 -11.46
C VAL A 140 -29.41 -12.36 -10.91
N ALA A 141 -30.54 -11.90 -10.39
CA ALA A 141 -30.66 -10.59 -9.76
C ALA A 141 -29.77 -10.47 -8.51
N ALA A 142 -29.71 -11.53 -7.68
CA ALA A 142 -28.85 -11.59 -6.51
C ALA A 142 -27.37 -11.54 -6.89
N LEU A 143 -26.95 -12.31 -7.91
CA LEU A 143 -25.58 -12.27 -8.44
C LEU A 143 -25.22 -10.89 -9.00
N ALA A 144 -26.14 -10.24 -9.72
CA ALA A 144 -25.91 -8.89 -10.25
C ALA A 144 -25.75 -7.85 -9.14
N ALA A 145 -26.59 -7.92 -8.10
CA ALA A 145 -26.46 -7.06 -6.92
C ALA A 145 -25.13 -7.30 -6.18
N GLN A 146 -24.72 -8.57 -6.05
CA GLN A 146 -23.44 -8.93 -5.44
C GLN A 146 -22.25 -8.44 -6.27
N ALA A 147 -22.29 -8.57 -7.60
CA ALA A 147 -21.23 -8.06 -8.48
C ALA A 147 -21.10 -6.54 -8.36
N ARG A 148 -22.23 -5.81 -8.28
CA ARG A 148 -22.23 -4.36 -8.08
C ARG A 148 -21.59 -3.96 -6.76
N THR A 149 -21.96 -4.61 -5.66
CA THR A 149 -21.38 -4.30 -4.33
C THR A 149 -19.87 -4.57 -4.29
N ARG A 150 -19.41 -5.68 -4.89
CA ARG A 150 -17.97 -5.96 -5.03
C ARG A 150 -17.24 -4.89 -5.84
N LEU A 151 -17.84 -4.42 -6.94
CA LEU A 151 -17.27 -3.35 -7.76
C LEU A 151 -17.14 -2.05 -6.96
N GLU A 152 -18.16 -1.68 -6.18
CA GLU A 152 -18.12 -0.49 -5.32
C GLU A 152 -16.97 -0.59 -4.29
N VAL A 153 -16.78 -1.76 -3.68
CA VAL A 153 -15.66 -2.01 -2.75
C VAL A 153 -14.30 -1.92 -3.45
N GLN A 154 -14.17 -2.51 -4.64
CA GLN A 154 -12.94 -2.42 -5.44
C GLN A 154 -12.62 -0.98 -5.84
N GLN A 155 -13.62 -0.18 -6.19
CA GLN A 155 -13.43 1.26 -6.51
C GLN A 155 -12.89 2.01 -5.29
N LEU A 156 -13.43 1.76 -4.10
CA LEU A 156 -12.90 2.35 -2.86
C LEU A 156 -11.48 1.86 -2.56
N ALA A 157 -11.19 0.59 -2.81
CA ALA A 157 -9.85 0.02 -2.63
C ALA A 157 -8.84 0.69 -3.56
N VAL A 158 -9.20 0.91 -4.83
CA VAL A 158 -8.39 1.65 -5.80
C VAL A 158 -8.14 3.08 -5.33
N GLN A 159 -9.18 3.76 -4.84
CA GLN A 159 -9.02 5.12 -4.29
C GLN A 159 -8.04 5.15 -3.11
N ALA A 160 -8.14 4.19 -2.18
CA ALA A 160 -7.20 4.08 -1.06
C ALA A 160 -5.75 3.85 -1.53
N VAL A 161 -5.54 3.06 -2.60
CA VAL A 161 -4.22 2.88 -3.21
C VAL A 161 -3.71 4.19 -3.81
N LEU A 162 -4.55 4.91 -4.56
CA LEU A 162 -4.19 6.20 -5.14
C LEU A 162 -3.81 7.23 -4.07
N ASP A 163 -4.57 7.30 -2.98
CA ASP A 163 -4.30 8.18 -1.85
C ASP A 163 -2.99 7.81 -1.15
N ASN A 164 -2.71 6.51 -1.00
CA ASN A 164 -1.44 6.02 -0.46
C ASN A 164 -0.26 6.47 -1.33
N LEU A 165 -0.34 6.25 -2.64
CA LEU A 165 0.70 6.63 -3.58
C LEU A 165 0.90 8.15 -3.61
N ALA A 166 -0.17 8.94 -3.54
CA ALA A 166 -0.09 10.39 -3.46
C ALA A 166 0.62 10.86 -2.17
N SER A 167 0.30 10.24 -1.03
CA SER A 167 0.94 10.52 0.26
C SER A 167 2.43 10.14 0.27
N GLN A 168 2.78 8.98 -0.28
CA GLN A 168 4.16 8.55 -0.43
C GLN A 168 4.95 9.49 -1.34
N ARG A 169 4.38 9.87 -2.49
CA ARG A 169 4.96 10.85 -3.41
C ARG A 169 5.23 12.17 -2.70
N ALA A 170 4.25 12.72 -1.98
CA ALA A 170 4.39 13.97 -1.24
C ALA A 170 5.52 13.88 -0.18
N THR A 171 5.61 12.75 0.52
CA THR A 171 6.66 12.50 1.51
C THR A 171 8.05 12.40 0.87
N CYS A 172 8.17 11.66 -0.23
CA CYS A 172 9.41 11.56 -1.00
C CYS A 172 9.85 12.94 -1.53
N SER A 173 8.94 13.71 -2.11
CA SER A 173 9.22 15.07 -2.60
C SER A 173 9.70 16.00 -1.48
N ARG A 174 9.10 15.95 -0.28
CA ARG A 174 9.57 16.71 0.88
C ARG A 174 10.97 16.28 1.33
N SER A 175 11.22 14.98 1.38
CA SER A 175 12.54 14.44 1.74
C SER A 175 13.63 14.88 0.75
N LEU A 176 13.33 14.84 -0.55
CA LEU A 176 14.24 15.31 -1.60
C LEU A 176 14.49 16.82 -1.50
N ALA A 177 13.45 17.62 -1.26
CA ALA A 177 13.61 19.07 -1.06
C ALA A 177 14.53 19.39 0.15
N LEU A 178 14.38 18.66 1.25
CA LEU A 178 15.27 18.80 2.42
C LEU A 178 16.71 18.36 2.09
N PHE A 179 16.88 17.30 1.32
CA PHE A 179 18.19 16.85 0.86
C PHE A 179 18.88 17.93 0.00
N PHE A 180 18.20 18.48 -1.00
CA PHE A 180 18.75 19.55 -1.85
C PHE A 180 19.14 20.78 -1.03
N ARG A 181 18.27 21.21 -0.10
CA ARG A 181 18.59 22.33 0.80
C ARG A 181 19.82 22.07 1.68
N LYS A 182 20.01 20.83 2.14
CA LYS A 182 21.22 20.45 2.90
C LYS A 182 22.45 20.47 2.00
N TYR A 183 22.31 19.96 0.78
CA TYR A 183 23.38 19.94 -0.21
C TYR A 183 23.84 21.36 -0.56
N GLU A 184 22.92 22.27 -0.87
CA GLU A 184 23.21 23.69 -1.13
C GLU A 184 24.01 24.33 0.01
N LYS A 185 23.57 24.16 1.27
CA LYS A 185 24.29 24.69 2.43
C LYS A 185 25.70 24.12 2.59
N VAL A 186 25.91 22.86 2.23
CA VAL A 186 27.24 22.24 2.29
C VAL A 186 28.11 22.78 1.16
N GLN A 187 27.55 22.95 -0.03
CA GLN A 187 28.23 23.54 -1.18
C GLN A 187 28.63 25.00 -0.90
N GLU A 188 27.73 25.83 -0.39
CA GLU A 188 28.02 27.23 0.01
C GLU A 188 29.17 27.30 1.04
N LYS A 189 29.15 26.41 2.05
CA LYS A 189 30.24 26.33 3.04
C LYS A 189 31.56 25.92 2.41
N LEU A 190 31.53 24.98 1.46
CA LEU A 190 32.73 24.56 0.73
C LEU A 190 33.29 25.72 -0.08
N GLU A 191 32.46 26.42 -0.86
CA GLU A 191 32.85 27.59 -1.64
C GLU A 191 33.40 28.72 -0.76
N GLN A 192 32.77 28.98 0.41
CA GLN A 192 33.27 29.94 1.38
C GLN A 192 34.64 29.54 1.95
N ASN A 193 34.86 28.25 2.23
CA ASN A 193 36.14 27.77 2.72
C ASN A 193 37.22 27.83 1.64
N LEU A 194 36.88 27.52 0.39
CA LEU A 194 37.79 27.62 -0.76
C LEU A 194 38.22 29.08 -1.00
N SER A 195 37.28 30.02 -1.04
CA SER A 195 37.60 31.45 -1.19
C SER A 195 38.46 32.01 -0.04
N ARG A 196 38.22 31.58 1.21
CA ARG A 196 39.09 31.91 2.35
C ARG A 196 40.49 31.33 2.18
N ALA A 197 40.60 30.07 1.75
CA ALA A 197 41.87 29.42 1.49
C ALA A 197 42.65 30.16 0.39
N GLU A 198 42.01 30.52 -0.72
CA GLU A 198 42.60 31.32 -1.80
C GLU A 198 43.10 32.67 -1.31
N THR A 199 42.29 33.38 -0.53
CA THR A 199 42.68 34.67 0.07
C THR A 199 43.89 34.52 0.99
N SER A 200 43.92 33.47 1.82
CA SER A 200 45.06 33.19 2.70
C SER A 200 46.34 32.81 1.94
N MET A 201 46.21 32.05 0.84
CA MET A 201 47.31 31.70 -0.04
C MET A 201 47.88 32.93 -0.75
N ALA A 202 47.02 33.82 -1.23
CA ALA A 202 47.43 35.10 -1.82
C ALA A 202 48.16 35.98 -0.79
N ALA A 203 47.66 36.04 0.45
CA ALA A 203 48.33 36.77 1.53
C ALA A 203 49.72 36.20 1.84
N LEU A 204 49.86 34.86 1.90
CA LEU A 204 51.16 34.20 2.12
C LEU A 204 52.15 34.47 0.98
N ALA A 205 51.67 34.57 -0.26
CA ALA A 205 52.50 34.91 -1.41
C ALA A 205 52.99 36.37 -1.39
N ALA A 206 52.19 37.28 -0.82
CA ALA A 206 52.54 38.70 -0.71
C ALA A 206 53.57 39.01 0.39
N VAL A 207 53.78 38.11 1.35
CA VAL A 207 54.77 38.31 2.43
C VAL A 207 56.15 37.82 2.00
N ALA A 208 57.07 38.77 1.77
CA ALA A 208 58.46 38.48 1.49
C ALA A 208 59.15 37.79 2.69
N LEU A 209 59.93 36.75 2.40
CA LEU A 209 60.76 36.09 3.42
C LEU A 209 61.85 37.05 3.92
N ARG A 210 62.26 36.90 5.19
CA ARG A 210 63.42 37.64 5.72
C ARG A 210 64.67 37.27 4.91
N PRO A 211 65.62 38.20 4.67
CA PRO A 211 66.79 37.96 3.81
C PRO A 211 67.63 36.72 4.19
N ALA A 212 67.70 36.38 5.47
CA ALA A 212 68.43 35.20 5.96
C ALA A 212 67.78 33.85 5.60
N LEU A 213 66.52 33.85 5.16
CA LEU A 213 65.73 32.66 4.79
C LEU A 213 65.40 32.62 3.29
N GLN A 214 65.81 33.63 2.53
CA GLN A 214 65.66 33.67 1.08
C GLN A 214 66.68 32.73 0.43
N GLY A 215 66.24 31.94 -0.53
CA GLY A 215 67.09 31.07 -1.36
C GLY A 215 66.73 31.24 -2.83
N SER A 216 67.45 30.60 -3.75
CA SER A 216 67.25 30.76 -5.20
C SER A 216 65.85 30.37 -5.70
N GLU A 217 65.08 29.63 -4.90
CA GLU A 217 63.71 29.17 -5.21
C GLU A 217 62.68 29.56 -4.13
N ARG A 218 63.05 30.37 -3.13
CA ARG A 218 62.19 30.71 -1.99
C ARG A 218 62.24 32.21 -1.71
N GLU A 219 61.23 32.92 -2.20
CA GLU A 219 61.14 34.38 -2.10
C GLU A 219 60.03 34.82 -1.15
N SER A 220 58.93 34.05 -1.10
CA SER A 220 57.73 34.35 -0.31
C SER A 220 57.42 33.27 0.73
N LEU A 221 56.62 33.63 1.73
CA LEU A 221 56.15 32.69 2.75
C LEU A 221 55.31 31.53 2.16
N ALA A 222 54.66 31.75 1.01
CA ALA A 222 53.95 30.70 0.27
C ALA A 222 54.88 29.59 -0.28
N ASP A 223 56.17 29.89 -0.47
CA ASP A 223 57.17 28.93 -0.97
C ASP A 223 57.71 28.02 0.14
N ALA A 224 57.47 28.39 1.40
CA ALA A 224 57.77 27.58 2.58
C ALA A 224 56.61 26.63 2.96
N VAL A 225 55.42 26.79 2.35
CA VAL A 225 54.26 25.93 2.63
C VAL A 225 54.43 24.59 1.90
N PRO A 226 54.30 23.44 2.58
CA PRO A 226 54.48 22.13 1.96
C PRO A 226 53.33 21.78 1.00
N ARG A 227 53.43 22.26 -0.25
CA ARG A 227 52.44 22.06 -1.32
C ARG A 227 52.15 20.60 -1.64
N GLU A 228 53.12 19.70 -1.43
CA GLU A 228 52.95 18.26 -1.62
C GLU A 228 51.86 17.66 -0.72
N ARG A 229 51.72 18.15 0.52
CA ARG A 229 50.69 17.65 1.45
C ARG A 229 49.29 18.08 1.00
N ILE A 230 49.18 19.30 0.49
CA ILE A 230 47.93 19.86 -0.04
C ILE A 230 47.53 19.11 -1.32
N LEU A 231 48.47 18.88 -2.25
CA LEU A 231 48.23 18.14 -3.48
C LEU A 231 47.85 16.67 -3.22
N ARG A 232 48.46 15.99 -2.23
CA ARG A 232 48.05 14.64 -1.83
C ARG A 232 46.65 14.61 -1.24
N PHE A 233 46.28 15.62 -0.46
CA PHE A 233 44.94 15.72 0.13
C PHE A 233 43.86 15.99 -0.94
N THR A 234 44.09 16.93 -1.85
CA THR A 234 43.13 17.23 -2.93
C THR A 234 42.97 16.08 -3.90
N ALA A 235 44.06 15.38 -4.25
CA ALA A 235 43.99 14.14 -5.03
C ALA A 235 43.17 13.04 -4.34
N GLY A 236 43.30 12.90 -3.01
CA GLY A 236 42.50 11.96 -2.22
C GLY A 236 41.00 12.30 -2.24
N VAL A 237 40.64 13.58 -2.11
CA VAL A 237 39.24 14.03 -2.17
C VAL A 237 38.63 13.85 -3.56
N GLN A 238 39.40 14.12 -4.63
CA GLN A 238 38.95 13.88 -6.01
C GLN A 238 38.78 12.39 -6.32
N ALA A 239 39.65 11.53 -5.78
CA ALA A 239 39.50 10.08 -5.88
C ALA A 239 38.26 9.55 -5.14
N LEU A 240 37.91 10.15 -3.98
CA LEU A 240 36.67 9.85 -3.26
C LEU A 240 35.40 10.35 -3.97
N GLY A 241 35.48 11.46 -4.70
CA GLY A 241 34.36 11.99 -5.51
C GLY A 241 34.11 11.25 -6.83
N THR A 242 35.06 10.42 -7.28
CA THR A 242 34.97 9.61 -8.52
C THR A 242 34.76 8.12 -8.24
N ALA A 243 34.80 7.70 -6.98
CA ALA A 243 34.45 6.34 -6.61
C ALA A 243 32.92 6.13 -6.76
N PRO A 244 32.46 5.13 -7.52
CA PRO A 244 31.04 4.81 -7.60
C PRO A 244 30.54 4.49 -6.20
N ALA A 245 29.36 5.02 -5.85
CA ALA A 245 28.66 4.74 -4.60
C ALA A 245 28.47 3.23 -4.44
N THR A 246 29.44 2.58 -3.82
CA THR A 246 29.40 1.17 -3.50
C THR A 246 28.70 1.04 -2.16
N GLY A 247 27.45 0.61 -2.24
CA GLY A 247 26.74 -0.20 -1.25
C GLY A 247 26.75 0.31 0.20
N CYS A 248 25.58 0.73 0.67
CA CYS A 248 25.24 0.61 2.09
C CYS A 248 25.71 -0.76 2.62
N PRO A 249 26.55 -0.83 3.66
CA PRO A 249 26.78 -2.09 4.33
C PRO A 249 25.49 -2.44 5.07
N GLY A 250 24.81 -3.45 4.52
CA GLY A 250 23.67 -4.09 5.14
C GLY A 250 24.04 -4.62 6.52
N ALA A 251 23.05 -4.56 7.40
CA ALA A 251 23.05 -5.11 8.74
C ALA A 251 23.69 -6.52 8.76
N ALA A 252 24.82 -6.63 9.46
CA ALA A 252 25.35 -7.90 9.87
C ALA A 252 24.39 -8.49 10.92
N SER A 253 23.98 -9.73 10.64
CA SER A 253 23.33 -10.67 11.52
C SER A 253 24.04 -10.81 12.88
N GLU A 254 23.30 -10.72 13.97
CA GLU A 254 23.66 -11.40 15.22
C GLU A 254 22.61 -12.50 15.49
N PRO A 255 23.03 -13.75 15.74
CA PRO A 255 22.15 -14.79 16.24
C PRO A 255 22.17 -14.79 17.77
N ARG A 256 21.00 -14.65 18.40
CA ARG A 256 20.66 -15.26 19.70
C ARG A 256 19.18 -15.60 19.73
#